data_AF-A0A5N7C5Q1-F1
#
_entry.id   AF-A0A5N7C5Q1-F1
#
_cell.length_a   1.000
_cell.length_b   1.000
_cell.length_c   1.000
_cell.angle_alpha   90.00
_cell.angle_beta   90.00
_cell.angle_gamma   90.00
#
_symmetry.space_group_name_H-M   'P 1'
#
loop_
_entity.id
_entity.type
_entity.pdbx_description
1 polymer ?
#
loop_
_entity_poly.entity_id
_entity_poly.type
_entity_poly.pdbx_seq_one_letter_code
_entity_poly.pdbx_strand_id
1 'polypeptide(L)'
;MTAHIAGMISLALAGLGIARACDTDDDCSLNGVCVRVTETYLAQDRQSTVNQTCKCDPGWFGEDCGRLDLSPATRDTGYNHTNVMDPNYFGKYGNSSWGGQILQDPTDPKIFHLFASQFGDGCGLGGWRPHSFIMRAESQSGPQGPYYFADTVAPAFRHNPYVFFSPANNKYLLYTIGVDAPKPEECQSISYKQWPNNISVSSSDSIRGPWAPFQLILSSKDPQSTNPAPWPLWSPRDPSSQILLGVEGNAIFVADKWDGQYKLVHTQKWNTSNDSPTWTEDPFFWRDKRGNWHTLTHWMIDIVEHEGQKWPRVGAHMYARNLAGPWHFKLQEAFNSTVTFTDGSVENLKRRERPKIFFSDDGEMTPLYLVNGVQAMDQNSQSYTLVQPIGTMWKQYENDLGF
;
A
#
# COMPACT_ATOMS: atom_id res chain seq x y z
N MET A 1 -29.35 37.54 64.44
CA MET A 1 -28.73 36.40 63.73
C MET A 1 -28.08 36.96 62.48
N THR A 2 -26.76 37.15 62.56
CA THR A 2 -25.89 37.59 61.47
C THR A 2 -25.57 36.40 60.57
N ALA A 3 -25.80 36.54 59.27
CA ALA A 3 -25.28 35.61 58.26
C ALA A 3 -24.49 36.42 57.24
N HIS A 4 -23.16 36.38 57.36
CA HIS A 4 -22.24 36.87 56.34
C HIS A 4 -22.02 35.74 55.32
N ILE A 5 -22.37 35.98 54.06
CA ILE A 5 -21.99 35.12 52.93
C ILE A 5 -20.70 35.73 52.35
N ALA A 6 -19.57 35.04 52.57
CA ALA A 6 -18.31 35.35 51.91
C ALA A 6 -18.29 34.61 50.57
N GLY A 7 -18.33 35.35 49.46
CA GLY A 7 -18.10 34.82 48.12
C GLY A 7 -16.60 34.72 47.84
N MET A 8 -16.06 33.51 47.71
CA MET A 8 -14.75 33.27 47.12
C MET A 8 -14.89 33.22 45.59
N ILE A 9 -14.38 34.25 44.90
CA ILE A 9 -14.16 34.19 43.45
C ILE A 9 -12.78 33.56 43.24
N SER A 10 -12.75 32.31 42.81
CA SER A 10 -11.53 31.67 42.32
C SER A 10 -11.33 32.09 40.85
N LEU A 11 -10.34 32.94 40.59
CA LEU A 11 -9.87 33.18 39.22
C LEU A 11 -9.12 31.92 38.74
N ALA A 12 -9.75 31.15 37.87
CA ALA A 12 -9.06 30.15 37.07
C ALA A 12 -8.24 30.88 36.00
N LEU A 13 -6.91 30.91 36.18
CA LEU A 13 -5.99 31.25 35.08
C LEU A 13 -6.09 30.13 34.04
N ALA A 14 -6.87 30.35 32.98
CA ALA A 14 -6.75 29.58 31.76
C ALA A 14 -5.42 29.96 31.11
N GLY A 15 -4.39 29.14 31.33
CA GLY A 15 -3.16 29.22 30.55
C GLY A 15 -3.49 28.93 29.09
N LEU A 16 -3.51 29.96 28.26
CA LEU A 16 -3.48 29.83 26.80
C LEU A 16 -2.11 29.25 26.42
N GLY A 17 -1.99 27.93 26.50
CA GLY A 17 -0.88 27.21 25.90
C GLY A 17 -0.96 27.41 24.39
N ILE A 18 0.07 28.05 23.82
CA ILE A 18 0.22 28.17 22.37
C ILE A 18 0.43 26.74 21.83
N ALA A 19 -0.61 26.14 21.26
CA ALA A 19 -0.54 24.81 20.69
C ALA A 19 0.30 24.87 19.40
N ARG A 20 1.48 24.25 19.42
CA ARG A 20 2.26 23.97 18.21
C ARG A 20 1.67 22.74 17.52
N ALA A 21 1.51 22.77 16.20
CA ALA A 21 0.98 21.62 15.46
C ALA A 21 2.05 20.52 15.25
N CYS A 22 3.34 20.87 15.32
CA CYS A 22 4.46 19.93 15.30
C CYS A 22 5.68 20.50 16.06
N ASP A 23 6.54 19.62 16.57
CA ASP A 23 7.86 19.98 17.09
C ASP A 23 8.99 19.44 16.20
N THR A 24 8.79 18.28 15.56
CA THR A 24 9.75 17.58 14.71
C THR A 24 9.09 17.01 13.44
N ASP A 25 9.89 16.57 12.47
CA ASP A 25 9.37 15.92 11.24
C ASP A 25 8.66 14.59 11.53
N ASP A 26 8.96 13.94 12.66
CA ASP A 26 8.25 12.72 13.10
C ASP A 26 6.77 13.03 13.37
N ASP A 27 6.45 14.23 13.89
CA ASP A 27 5.04 14.67 14.07
C ASP A 27 4.31 14.84 12.74
N CYS A 28 5.07 15.06 11.66
CA CYS A 28 4.61 15.14 10.26
C CYS A 28 4.69 13.79 9.52
N SER A 29 4.68 12.68 10.28
CA SER A 29 4.70 11.30 9.79
C SER A 29 5.88 10.96 8.87
N LEU A 30 6.94 11.77 8.87
CA LEU A 30 8.04 11.75 7.89
C LEU A 30 7.59 11.85 6.41
N ASN A 31 6.31 12.16 6.16
CA ASN A 31 5.74 12.52 4.85
C ASN A 31 5.67 14.04 4.68
N GLY A 32 6.38 14.77 5.52
CA GLY A 32 6.44 16.22 5.56
C GLY A 32 7.54 16.68 6.50
N VAL A 33 7.74 17.99 6.54
CA VAL A 33 8.72 18.63 7.42
C VAL A 33 8.03 19.62 8.34
N CYS A 34 8.47 19.68 9.60
CA CYS A 34 7.94 20.63 10.57
C CYS A 34 8.60 22.00 10.34
N VAL A 35 7.81 22.98 9.90
CA VAL A 35 8.31 24.32 9.54
C VAL A 35 7.76 25.40 10.45
N ARG A 36 8.53 26.47 10.65
CA ARG A 36 8.06 27.67 11.34
C ARG A 36 7.26 28.54 10.39
N VAL A 37 6.08 28.93 10.83
CA VAL A 37 5.22 29.91 10.15
C VAL A 37 5.28 31.21 10.93
N THR A 38 5.76 32.26 10.29
CA THR A 38 5.67 33.63 10.80
C THR A 38 4.43 34.28 10.24
N GLU A 39 3.38 34.43 11.05
CA GLU A 39 2.24 35.26 10.70
C GLU A 39 2.64 36.73 10.87
N THR A 40 2.90 37.44 9.77
CA THR A 40 3.02 38.90 9.79
C THR A 40 1.65 39.53 9.82
N TYR A 41 1.10 39.75 11.01
CA TYR A 41 -0.04 40.65 11.16
C TYR A 41 0.41 42.10 10.96
N LEU A 42 -0.18 42.78 9.97
CA LEU A 42 -0.19 44.23 9.88
C LEU A 42 -1.12 44.79 10.97
N ALA A 43 -0.71 44.71 12.23
CA ALA A 43 -1.34 45.44 13.32
C ALA A 43 -0.27 45.86 14.31
N GLN A 44 -0.35 47.10 14.77
CA GLN A 44 0.66 47.86 15.52
C GLN A 44 0.96 47.32 16.94
N ASP A 45 0.64 46.07 17.26
CA ASP A 45 0.87 45.48 18.57
C ASP A 45 1.80 44.26 18.47
N ARG A 46 3.01 44.41 19.01
CA ARG A 46 4.10 43.45 18.85
C ARG A 46 3.91 42.23 19.74
N GLN A 47 3.36 41.17 19.17
CA GLN A 47 3.69 39.81 19.60
C GLN A 47 3.65 38.86 18.41
N SER A 48 4.82 38.61 17.81
CA SER A 48 4.96 37.55 16.81
C SER A 48 4.83 36.20 17.52
N THR A 49 3.72 35.51 17.28
CA THR A 49 3.54 34.10 17.67
C THR A 49 4.21 33.23 16.61
N VAL A 50 5.25 32.49 17.02
CA VAL A 50 5.87 31.48 16.16
C VAL A 50 5.04 30.21 16.26
N ASN A 51 4.24 29.91 15.24
CA ASN A 51 3.54 28.64 15.10
C ASN A 51 4.38 27.70 14.25
N GLN A 52 4.40 26.41 14.60
CA GLN A 52 5.02 25.36 13.79
C GLN A 52 3.92 24.50 13.18
N THR A 53 4.02 24.23 11.88
CA THR A 53 3.06 23.41 11.14
C THR A 53 3.78 22.41 10.24
N CYS A 54 3.11 21.31 9.91
CA CYS A 54 3.62 20.36 8.95
C CYS A 54 3.45 20.89 7.52
N LYS A 55 4.55 20.91 6.78
CA LYS A 55 4.54 21.09 5.32
C LYS A 55 4.67 19.72 4.68
N CYS A 56 3.57 19.20 4.15
CA CYS A 56 3.52 17.87 3.55
C CYS A 56 4.25 17.81 2.21
N ASP A 57 4.81 16.64 1.92
CA ASP A 57 5.30 16.29 0.60
C ASP A 57 4.13 16.12 -0.38
N PRO A 58 4.36 16.31 -1.69
CA PRO A 58 3.33 16.08 -2.70
C PRO A 58 2.66 14.70 -2.57
N GLY A 59 1.32 14.69 -2.63
CA GLY A 59 0.51 13.48 -2.51
C GLY A 59 0.17 13.08 -1.07
N TRP A 60 0.63 13.83 -0.07
CA TRP A 60 0.24 13.68 1.33
C TRP A 60 -0.45 14.93 1.86
N PHE A 61 -1.41 14.77 2.75
CA PHE A 61 -2.15 15.87 3.36
C PHE A 61 -2.53 15.57 4.82
N GLY A 62 -3.18 16.55 5.45
CA GLY A 62 -3.56 16.53 6.86
C GLY A 62 -2.63 17.37 7.73
N GLU A 63 -3.03 17.58 8.99
CA GLU A 63 -2.23 18.36 9.95
C GLU A 63 -0.87 17.71 10.25
N ASP A 64 -0.73 16.43 9.94
CA ASP A 64 0.42 15.56 10.22
C ASP A 64 0.97 14.83 8.99
N CYS A 65 0.47 15.14 7.80
CA CYS A 65 0.86 14.49 6.54
C CYS A 65 0.67 12.95 6.52
N GLY A 66 -0.18 12.41 7.40
CA GLY A 66 -0.41 10.96 7.54
C GLY A 66 -1.35 10.37 6.48
N ARG A 67 -2.00 11.20 5.65
CA ARG A 67 -3.07 10.78 4.74
C ARG A 67 -2.68 10.98 3.28
N LEU A 68 -3.06 10.04 2.41
CA LEU A 68 -2.88 10.16 0.96
C LEU A 68 -3.90 11.13 0.36
N ASP A 69 -3.42 12.11 -0.38
CA ASP A 69 -4.26 13.04 -1.14
C ASP A 69 -4.82 12.32 -2.38
N LEU A 70 -5.95 11.62 -2.25
CA LEU A 70 -6.48 10.79 -3.34
C LEU A 70 -7.35 11.62 -4.29
N SER A 71 -6.92 11.72 -5.55
CA SER A 71 -7.71 12.30 -6.65
C SER A 71 -8.84 11.35 -7.07
N PRO A 72 -9.90 11.86 -7.73
CA PRO A 72 -10.93 10.98 -8.29
C PRO A 72 -10.34 9.92 -9.24
N ALA A 73 -10.76 8.67 -9.09
CA ALA A 73 -10.37 7.59 -9.99
C ALA A 73 -11.17 7.62 -11.29
N THR A 74 -10.57 7.21 -12.41
CA THR A 74 -11.34 7.05 -13.66
C THR A 74 -12.12 5.74 -13.61
N ARG A 75 -13.44 5.79 -13.84
CA ARG A 75 -14.31 4.61 -13.84
C ARG A 75 -13.91 3.64 -14.96
N ASP A 76 -14.06 2.35 -14.72
CA ASP A 76 -13.77 1.27 -15.69
C ASP A 76 -12.34 1.30 -16.24
N THR A 77 -11.40 1.84 -15.46
CA THR A 77 -9.95 1.74 -15.67
C THR A 77 -9.35 0.68 -14.74
N GLY A 78 -8.03 0.65 -14.57
CA GLY A 78 -7.34 -0.47 -13.92
C GLY A 78 -7.31 -1.70 -14.82
N TYR A 79 -7.57 -2.90 -14.28
CA TYR A 79 -7.44 -4.12 -15.06
C TYR A 79 -8.70 -4.47 -15.88
N ASN A 80 -8.51 -4.56 -17.21
CA ASN A 80 -9.44 -5.12 -18.19
C ASN A 80 -10.87 -4.59 -17.98
N HIS A 81 -11.01 -3.27 -18.09
CA HIS A 81 -12.23 -2.48 -17.88
C HIS A 81 -12.93 -2.62 -16.52
N THR A 82 -12.24 -3.15 -15.51
CA THR A 82 -12.80 -3.47 -14.19
C THR A 82 -14.02 -4.39 -14.29
N ASN A 83 -13.87 -5.62 -13.81
CA ASN A 83 -15.01 -6.50 -13.57
C ASN A 83 -15.78 -6.97 -14.82
N VAL A 84 -15.08 -7.15 -15.95
CA VAL A 84 -15.65 -7.67 -17.20
C VAL A 84 -16.16 -9.10 -17.01
N MET A 85 -17.37 -9.34 -17.52
CA MET A 85 -18.06 -10.62 -17.47
C MET A 85 -18.09 -11.26 -18.86
N ASP A 86 -17.59 -12.49 -18.96
CA ASP A 86 -17.82 -13.39 -20.09
C ASP A 86 -18.14 -14.77 -19.52
N PRO A 87 -19.39 -15.24 -19.55
CA PRO A 87 -19.74 -16.54 -18.99
C PRO A 87 -18.97 -17.73 -19.59
N ASN A 88 -18.50 -17.61 -20.83
CA ASN A 88 -17.77 -18.69 -21.52
C ASN A 88 -16.27 -18.70 -21.15
N TYR A 89 -15.70 -17.55 -20.78
CA TYR A 89 -14.27 -17.41 -20.49
C TYR A 89 -13.98 -17.08 -19.02
N PHE A 90 -14.68 -16.09 -18.47
CA PHE A 90 -14.49 -15.58 -17.11
C PHE A 90 -15.51 -16.09 -16.09
N GLY A 91 -16.57 -16.78 -16.52
CA GLY A 91 -17.59 -17.32 -15.62
C GLY A 91 -18.33 -16.25 -14.80
N LYS A 92 -18.90 -16.66 -13.66
CA LYS A 92 -19.85 -15.86 -12.87
C LYS A 92 -19.24 -14.74 -12.03
N TYR A 93 -17.92 -14.71 -11.86
CA TYR A 93 -17.22 -13.65 -11.12
C TYR A 93 -16.32 -12.81 -12.01
N GLY A 94 -16.44 -12.95 -13.34
CA GLY A 94 -15.73 -12.11 -14.28
C GLY A 94 -14.21 -12.26 -14.20
N ASN A 95 -13.50 -11.25 -14.68
CA ASN A 95 -12.05 -11.18 -14.65
C ASN A 95 -11.50 -10.84 -13.24
N SER A 96 -12.11 -11.38 -12.18
CA SER A 96 -11.83 -10.97 -10.81
C SER A 96 -10.34 -10.99 -10.50
N SER A 97 -9.86 -9.88 -9.96
CA SER A 97 -8.45 -9.64 -9.65
C SER A 97 -8.28 -9.01 -8.27
N TRP A 98 -7.07 -9.04 -7.73
CA TRP A 98 -6.79 -8.57 -6.38
C TRP A 98 -5.38 -7.98 -6.20
N GLY A 99 -5.34 -6.68 -5.91
CA GLY A 99 -4.11 -5.89 -5.78
C GLY A 99 -3.38 -5.77 -7.11
N GLY A 100 -2.23 -5.10 -7.09
CA GLY A 100 -1.36 -5.06 -8.26
C GLY A 100 -0.14 -4.17 -8.05
N GLN A 101 0.85 -4.35 -8.91
CA GLN A 101 2.06 -3.54 -8.97
C GLN A 101 2.21 -3.01 -10.41
N ILE A 102 2.35 -1.69 -10.55
CA ILE A 102 2.59 -1.03 -11.84
C ILE A 102 4.10 -0.88 -12.05
N LEU A 103 4.57 -1.17 -13.26
CA LEU A 103 5.92 -0.85 -13.73
C LEU A 103 5.80 -0.18 -15.10
N GLN A 104 6.60 0.85 -15.35
CA GLN A 104 6.77 1.39 -16.69
C GLN A 104 7.68 0.47 -17.50
N ASP A 105 7.40 0.30 -18.80
CA ASP A 105 8.23 -0.50 -19.68
C ASP A 105 9.62 0.16 -19.84
N PRO A 106 10.72 -0.60 -19.72
CA PRO A 106 12.07 -0.06 -19.77
C PRO A 106 12.49 0.40 -21.18
N THR A 107 11.76 0.01 -22.23
CA THR A 107 12.09 0.27 -23.63
C THR A 107 11.09 1.20 -24.33
N ASP A 108 9.86 1.29 -23.81
CA ASP A 108 8.85 2.22 -24.30
C ASP A 108 8.12 2.90 -23.13
N PRO A 109 8.45 4.15 -22.77
CA PRO A 109 7.85 4.81 -21.62
C PRO A 109 6.33 5.05 -21.77
N LYS A 110 5.74 4.81 -22.95
CA LYS A 110 4.28 4.85 -23.16
C LYS A 110 3.56 3.53 -22.83
N ILE A 111 4.30 2.49 -22.46
CA ILE A 111 3.73 1.21 -22.05
C ILE A 111 3.87 1.06 -20.54
N PHE A 112 2.75 0.77 -19.88
CA PHE A 112 2.73 0.40 -18.46
C PHE A 112 2.33 -1.06 -18.31
N HIS A 113 3.01 -1.77 -17.42
CA HIS A 113 2.73 -3.14 -17.05
C HIS A 113 2.04 -3.16 -15.69
N LEU A 114 0.99 -3.97 -15.56
CA LEU A 114 0.35 -4.30 -14.29
C LEU A 114 0.58 -5.77 -14.01
N PHE A 115 1.18 -6.08 -12.86
CA PHE A 115 1.25 -7.44 -12.33
C PHE A 115 0.27 -7.58 -11.18
N ALA A 116 -0.69 -8.48 -11.29
CA ALA A 116 -1.74 -8.63 -10.30
C ALA A 116 -2.13 -10.10 -10.12
N SER A 117 -2.84 -10.36 -9.02
CA SER A 117 -3.47 -11.67 -8.83
C SER A 117 -4.76 -11.70 -9.63
N GLN A 118 -4.94 -12.70 -10.47
CA GLN A 118 -6.22 -13.02 -11.10
C GLN A 118 -6.66 -14.42 -10.68
N PHE A 119 -7.96 -14.65 -10.64
CA PHE A 119 -8.53 -15.94 -10.25
C PHE A 119 -8.93 -16.75 -11.49
N GLY A 120 -8.42 -17.97 -11.58
CA GLY A 120 -8.74 -18.91 -12.66
C GLY A 120 -10.17 -19.46 -12.57
N ASP A 121 -10.59 -20.13 -13.63
CA ASP A 121 -11.83 -20.92 -13.71
C ASP A 121 -13.12 -20.16 -13.35
N GLY A 122 -13.09 -18.83 -13.53
CA GLY A 122 -14.19 -17.93 -13.17
C GLY A 122 -14.51 -17.86 -11.68
N CYS A 123 -13.54 -18.20 -10.84
CA CYS A 123 -13.60 -18.01 -9.40
C CYS A 123 -13.41 -16.53 -9.02
N GLY A 124 -13.86 -16.17 -7.82
CA GLY A 124 -13.63 -14.85 -7.25
C GLY A 124 -12.72 -14.92 -6.03
N LEU A 125 -12.58 -13.80 -5.35
CA LEU A 125 -11.71 -13.63 -4.18
C LEU A 125 -11.93 -14.68 -3.08
N GLY A 126 -13.16 -15.15 -2.88
CA GLY A 126 -13.48 -16.20 -1.91
C GLY A 126 -12.80 -17.55 -2.18
N GLY A 127 -12.32 -17.78 -3.40
CA GLY A 127 -11.62 -19.00 -3.84
C GLY A 127 -10.11 -18.82 -4.07
N TRP A 128 -9.53 -17.69 -3.67
CA TRP A 128 -8.19 -17.26 -4.10
C TRP A 128 -7.05 -18.30 -3.94
N ARG A 129 -7.16 -19.24 -3.01
CA ARG A 129 -6.22 -20.35 -2.83
C ARG A 129 -6.94 -21.68 -3.12
N PRO A 130 -6.61 -22.42 -4.19
CA PRO A 130 -5.45 -22.30 -5.08
C PRO A 130 -5.60 -21.37 -6.28
N HIS A 131 -6.79 -20.82 -6.56
CA HIS A 131 -7.13 -20.32 -7.89
C HIS A 131 -6.38 -19.08 -8.37
N SER A 132 -5.70 -18.39 -7.47
CA SER A 132 -4.89 -17.24 -7.84
C SER A 132 -3.69 -17.66 -8.68
N PHE A 133 -3.52 -16.97 -9.80
CA PHE A 133 -2.32 -16.98 -10.62
C PHE A 133 -1.82 -15.54 -10.78
N ILE A 134 -0.57 -15.36 -11.20
CA ILE A 134 -0.04 -14.03 -11.50
C ILE A 134 -0.22 -13.75 -12.98
N MET A 135 -0.96 -12.70 -13.28
CA MET A 135 -1.06 -12.16 -14.63
C MET A 135 -0.15 -10.94 -14.80
N ARG A 136 0.24 -10.69 -16.05
CA ARG A 136 0.76 -9.41 -16.52
C ARG A 136 -0.22 -8.84 -17.53
N ALA A 137 -0.53 -7.56 -17.39
CA ALA A 137 -1.36 -6.80 -18.30
C ALA A 137 -0.60 -5.54 -18.77
N GLU A 138 -0.95 -5.00 -19.93
CA GLU A 138 -0.32 -3.81 -20.52
C GLU A 138 -1.35 -2.69 -20.73
N SER A 139 -0.95 -1.44 -20.47
CA SER A 139 -1.71 -0.26 -20.87
C SER A 139 -0.85 0.63 -21.76
N GLN A 140 -1.47 1.12 -22.84
CA GLN A 140 -0.94 2.13 -23.76
C GLN A 140 -1.71 3.45 -23.69
N SER A 141 -2.65 3.57 -22.73
CA SER A 141 -3.43 4.79 -22.49
C SER A 141 -2.98 5.54 -21.23
N GLY A 142 -1.92 5.05 -20.58
CA GLY A 142 -1.35 5.66 -19.39
C GLY A 142 -1.41 4.74 -18.15
N PRO A 143 -0.81 5.17 -17.04
CA PRO A 143 -0.68 4.37 -15.81
C PRO A 143 -2.01 4.09 -15.11
N GLN A 144 -3.07 4.85 -15.38
CA GLN A 144 -4.42 4.56 -14.84
C GLN A 144 -5.05 3.34 -15.54
N GLY A 145 -4.60 2.98 -16.74
CA GLY A 145 -5.22 1.97 -17.56
C GLY A 145 -6.25 2.54 -18.55
N PRO A 146 -7.14 1.70 -19.11
CA PRO A 146 -7.26 0.27 -18.84
C PRO A 146 -6.00 -0.53 -19.22
N TYR A 147 -5.72 -1.56 -18.43
CA TYR A 147 -4.69 -2.56 -18.67
C TYR A 147 -5.32 -3.82 -19.27
N TYR A 148 -4.82 -4.28 -20.41
CA TYR A 148 -5.31 -5.49 -21.07
C TYR A 148 -4.41 -6.68 -20.78
N PHE A 149 -5.01 -7.84 -20.53
CA PHE A 149 -4.27 -9.08 -20.28
C PHE A 149 -3.22 -9.33 -21.38
N ALA A 150 -1.98 -9.59 -20.96
CA ALA A 150 -0.87 -9.84 -21.87
C ALA A 150 -0.28 -11.24 -21.68
N ASP A 151 -0.17 -11.73 -20.43
CA ASP A 151 0.45 -13.03 -20.17
C ASP A 151 0.06 -13.62 -18.79
N THR A 152 0.13 -14.96 -18.69
CA THR A 152 0.14 -15.70 -17.42
C THR A 152 1.59 -15.88 -16.98
N VAL A 153 2.07 -14.98 -16.14
CA VAL A 153 3.45 -14.96 -15.64
C VAL A 153 3.77 -16.14 -14.74
N ALA A 154 2.82 -16.52 -13.88
CA ALA A 154 2.98 -17.68 -13.01
C ALA A 154 1.65 -18.39 -12.86
N PRO A 155 1.60 -19.72 -13.01
CA PRO A 155 0.37 -20.49 -12.90
C PRO A 155 -0.14 -20.51 -11.45
N ALA A 156 -1.38 -20.98 -11.30
CA ALA A 156 -1.94 -21.25 -9.99
C ALA A 156 -1.12 -22.34 -9.28
N PHE A 157 -0.73 -22.17 -8.02
CA PHE A 157 -1.08 -21.09 -7.10
C PHE A 157 0.06 -20.10 -6.89
N ARG A 158 -0.21 -18.83 -7.19
CA ARG A 158 0.62 -17.68 -6.83
C ARG A 158 -0.27 -16.46 -6.60
N HIS A 159 0.05 -15.66 -5.59
CA HIS A 159 -0.80 -14.55 -5.16
C HIS A 159 0.01 -13.37 -4.62
N ASN A 160 -0.60 -12.19 -4.56
CA ASN A 160 0.01 -10.94 -4.07
C ASN A 160 1.39 -10.62 -4.69
N PRO A 161 1.48 -10.43 -6.01
CA PRO A 161 2.77 -10.26 -6.68
C PRO A 161 3.42 -8.92 -6.32
N TYR A 162 4.71 -8.97 -5.99
CA TYR A 162 5.60 -7.81 -5.91
C TYR A 162 6.69 -7.96 -6.94
N VAL A 163 6.78 -7.02 -7.87
CA VAL A 163 7.77 -7.03 -8.94
C VAL A 163 8.52 -5.71 -8.99
N PHE A 164 9.83 -5.79 -9.16
CA PHE A 164 10.71 -4.64 -9.37
C PHE A 164 11.96 -5.07 -10.14
N PHE A 165 12.59 -4.12 -10.82
CA PHE A 165 13.92 -4.32 -11.37
C PHE A 165 14.96 -4.15 -10.26
N SER A 166 15.90 -5.08 -10.14
CA SER A 166 17.01 -5.03 -9.19
C SER A 166 18.29 -4.63 -9.93
N PRO A 167 18.77 -3.38 -9.77
CA PRO A 167 20.00 -2.93 -10.44
C PRO A 167 21.23 -3.74 -10.01
N ALA A 168 21.29 -4.13 -8.73
CA ALA A 168 22.39 -4.94 -8.20
C ALA A 168 22.54 -6.31 -8.89
N ASN A 169 21.43 -6.87 -9.37
CA ASN A 169 21.39 -8.20 -9.98
C ASN A 169 21.16 -8.15 -11.50
N ASN A 170 20.85 -6.98 -12.05
CA ASN A 170 20.44 -6.75 -13.43
C ASN A 170 19.28 -7.68 -13.86
N LYS A 171 18.25 -7.82 -13.00
CA LYS A 171 17.11 -8.72 -13.20
C LYS A 171 15.83 -8.12 -12.64
N TYR A 172 14.70 -8.49 -13.23
CA TYR A 172 13.39 -8.38 -12.58
C TYR A 172 13.26 -9.48 -11.53
N LEU A 173 12.78 -9.12 -10.35
CA LEU A 173 12.47 -10.04 -9.26
C LEU A 173 10.97 -10.02 -9.02
N LEU A 174 10.37 -11.20 -8.82
CA LEU A 174 8.94 -11.36 -8.55
C LEU A 174 8.74 -12.18 -7.28
N TYR A 175 8.28 -11.53 -6.22
CA TYR A 175 7.91 -12.16 -4.96
C TYR A 175 6.40 -12.39 -4.92
N THR A 176 5.99 -13.52 -4.37
CA THR A 176 4.58 -13.92 -4.31
C THR A 176 4.32 -14.74 -3.05
N ILE A 177 3.08 -14.73 -2.60
CA ILE A 177 2.54 -15.82 -1.78
C ILE A 177 2.37 -17.05 -2.66
N GLY A 178 2.68 -18.20 -2.10
CA GLY A 178 2.36 -19.51 -2.67
C GLY A 178 3.58 -20.30 -3.10
N VAL A 179 3.31 -21.58 -3.34
CA VAL A 179 4.20 -22.59 -3.91
C VAL A 179 3.38 -23.37 -4.93
N ASP A 180 4.04 -24.25 -5.68
CA ASP A 180 3.35 -25.10 -6.65
C ASP A 180 2.29 -25.96 -5.97
N ALA A 181 1.18 -26.11 -6.67
CA ALA A 181 -0.10 -26.53 -6.15
C ALA A 181 -0.68 -27.67 -6.97
N PRO A 182 -1.45 -28.57 -6.34
CA PRO A 182 -2.43 -29.36 -7.08
C PRO A 182 -3.40 -28.44 -7.82
N LYS A 183 -3.89 -28.90 -8.98
CA LYS A 183 -4.93 -28.21 -9.73
C LYS A 183 -6.19 -28.06 -8.84
N PRO A 184 -6.76 -26.86 -8.68
CA PRO A 184 -8.02 -26.72 -7.97
C PRO A 184 -9.19 -27.39 -8.69
N GLU A 185 -10.17 -27.87 -7.93
CA GLU A 185 -11.37 -28.53 -8.47
C GLU A 185 -12.65 -27.69 -8.31
N GLU A 186 -12.73 -26.84 -7.27
CA GLU A 186 -13.92 -26.03 -6.95
C GLU A 186 -13.53 -24.62 -6.54
N CYS A 187 -14.40 -23.63 -6.78
CA CYS A 187 -14.21 -22.23 -6.35
C CYS A 187 -14.37 -22.05 -4.84
N GLN A 188 -13.46 -22.65 -4.07
CA GLN A 188 -13.39 -22.59 -2.61
C GLN A 188 -11.95 -22.38 -2.17
N SER A 189 -11.75 -21.56 -1.14
CA SER A 189 -10.42 -21.36 -0.55
C SER A 189 -10.04 -22.54 0.34
N ILE A 190 -8.83 -23.07 0.15
CA ILE A 190 -8.19 -24.00 1.08
C ILE A 190 -7.72 -23.23 2.32
N SER A 191 -7.78 -23.83 3.50
CA SER A 191 -7.32 -23.17 4.74
C SER A 191 -5.79 -23.06 4.78
N TYR A 192 -5.26 -21.98 5.38
CA TYR A 192 -3.81 -21.84 5.61
C TYR A 192 -3.22 -22.92 6.51
N LYS A 193 -4.05 -23.57 7.34
CA LYS A 193 -3.63 -24.71 8.18
C LYS A 193 -3.32 -25.95 7.34
N GLN A 194 -4.07 -26.13 6.24
CA GLN A 194 -3.85 -27.23 5.30
C GLN A 194 -2.75 -26.88 4.30
N TRP A 195 -2.75 -25.63 3.83
CA TRP A 195 -1.81 -25.19 2.84
C TRP A 195 -1.30 -23.77 3.12
N PRO A 196 -0.11 -23.67 3.74
CA PRO A 196 0.35 -22.43 4.32
C PRO A 196 0.77 -21.37 3.29
N ASN A 197 0.67 -20.09 3.68
CA ASN A 197 1.00 -18.94 2.84
C ASN A 197 2.51 -18.72 2.77
N ASN A 198 3.24 -19.66 2.16
CA ASN A 198 4.68 -19.51 1.95
C ASN A 198 5.01 -18.31 1.04
N ILE A 199 6.19 -17.72 1.18
CA ILE A 199 6.70 -16.69 0.27
C ILE A 199 7.74 -17.29 -0.64
N SER A 200 7.54 -17.11 -1.95
CA SER A 200 8.47 -17.56 -2.98
C SER A 200 8.90 -16.39 -3.88
N VAL A 201 10.07 -16.51 -4.50
CA VAL A 201 10.63 -15.53 -5.43
C VAL A 201 10.99 -16.19 -6.76
N SER A 202 10.83 -15.46 -7.87
CA SER A 202 11.33 -15.78 -9.20
C SER A 202 12.10 -14.59 -9.77
N SER A 203 12.86 -14.83 -10.83
CA SER A 203 13.62 -13.79 -11.54
C SER A 203 13.49 -13.92 -13.04
N SER A 204 13.64 -12.81 -13.76
CA SER A 204 13.69 -12.76 -15.22
C SER A 204 14.65 -11.65 -15.68
N ASP A 205 15.29 -11.84 -16.84
CA ASP A 205 16.07 -10.78 -17.51
C ASP A 205 15.18 -9.75 -18.22
N SER A 206 13.89 -10.06 -18.40
CA SER A 206 12.91 -9.20 -19.07
C SER A 206 11.62 -9.12 -18.26
N ILE A 207 10.97 -7.95 -18.25
CA ILE A 207 9.63 -7.78 -17.67
C ILE A 207 8.59 -8.73 -18.30
N ARG A 208 8.85 -9.21 -19.52
CA ARG A 208 7.99 -10.14 -20.26
C ARG A 208 8.33 -11.62 -20.04
N GLY A 209 9.34 -11.93 -19.23
CA GLY A 209 9.82 -13.30 -19.06
C GLY A 209 10.79 -13.74 -20.18
N PRO A 210 11.09 -15.05 -20.26
CA PRO A 210 10.56 -16.11 -19.40
C PRO A 210 11.04 -15.98 -17.95
N TRP A 211 10.17 -16.34 -17.01
CA TRP A 211 10.48 -16.32 -15.58
C TRP A 211 11.13 -17.63 -15.15
N ALA A 212 12.16 -17.54 -14.31
CA ALA A 212 12.79 -18.71 -13.72
C ALA A 212 11.83 -19.47 -12.78
N PRO A 213 12.06 -20.77 -12.52
CA PRO A 213 11.32 -21.47 -11.48
C PRO A 213 11.37 -20.74 -10.14
N PHE A 214 10.24 -20.70 -9.44
CA PHE A 214 10.16 -20.06 -8.14
C PHE A 214 10.96 -20.81 -7.08
N GLN A 215 11.60 -20.06 -6.20
CA GLN A 215 12.31 -20.56 -5.04
C GLN A 215 11.56 -20.16 -3.77
N LEU A 216 11.39 -21.09 -2.84
CA LEU A 216 10.82 -20.83 -1.52
C LEU A 216 11.82 -20.04 -0.68
N ILE A 217 11.39 -18.88 -0.15
CA ILE A 217 12.23 -17.96 0.61
C ILE A 217 11.88 -17.92 2.10
N LEU A 218 10.59 -17.86 2.42
CA LEU A 218 10.12 -17.93 3.81
C LEU A 218 8.97 -18.92 3.93
N SER A 219 9.06 -19.78 4.94
CA SER A 219 7.99 -20.71 5.28
C SER A 219 7.04 -20.07 6.29
N SER A 220 5.73 -20.27 6.15
CA SER A 220 4.78 -19.61 7.05
C SER A 220 4.71 -20.22 8.47
N LYS A 221 5.72 -20.99 8.88
CA LYS A 221 5.92 -21.50 10.26
C LYS A 221 6.72 -20.53 11.13
N ASP A 222 7.45 -19.63 10.49
CA ASP A 222 8.08 -18.45 11.10
C ASP A 222 6.98 -17.40 11.40
N PRO A 223 7.19 -16.35 12.24
CA PRO A 223 6.16 -15.33 12.47
C PRO A 223 5.50 -14.94 11.14
N GLN A 224 4.16 -14.94 11.13
CA GLN A 224 3.28 -15.11 9.95
C GLN A 224 3.91 -14.60 8.63
N SER A 225 4.65 -15.48 7.95
CA SER A 225 5.41 -15.11 6.76
C SER A 225 4.54 -15.19 5.51
N THR A 226 3.60 -14.24 5.38
CA THR A 226 2.70 -14.04 4.24
C THR A 226 2.72 -12.58 3.80
N ASN A 227 2.08 -12.26 2.67
CA ASN A 227 1.96 -10.90 2.13
C ASN A 227 3.35 -10.25 1.96
N PRO A 228 4.20 -10.81 1.08
CA PRO A 228 5.57 -10.34 0.93
C PRO A 228 5.60 -8.89 0.50
N ALA A 229 6.44 -8.07 1.12
CA ALA A 229 6.66 -6.67 0.77
C ALA A 229 8.16 -6.41 0.62
N PRO A 230 8.78 -6.93 -0.45
CA PRO A 230 10.20 -6.75 -0.69
C PRO A 230 10.51 -5.31 -1.07
N TRP A 231 11.69 -4.83 -0.67
CA TRP A 231 12.24 -3.58 -1.15
C TRP A 231 13.76 -3.70 -1.29
N PRO A 232 14.35 -3.33 -2.45
CA PRO A 232 15.79 -3.35 -2.61
C PRO A 232 16.47 -2.30 -1.73
N LEU A 233 17.51 -2.70 -0.98
CA LEU A 233 18.31 -1.76 -0.19
C LEU A 233 19.32 -0.97 -1.03
N TRP A 234 19.43 -1.32 -2.31
CA TRP A 234 20.25 -0.67 -3.32
C TRP A 234 20.00 0.85 -3.39
N SER A 235 21.07 1.61 -3.61
CA SER A 235 21.04 2.99 -4.07
C SER A 235 22.26 3.28 -4.95
N PRO A 236 22.27 4.37 -5.75
CA PRO A 236 23.46 4.75 -6.51
C PRO A 236 24.71 4.99 -5.63
N ARG A 237 24.51 5.38 -4.37
CA ARG A 237 25.59 5.63 -3.39
C ARG A 237 26.02 4.38 -2.63
N ASP A 238 25.16 3.37 -2.57
CA ASP A 238 25.37 2.11 -1.88
C ASP A 238 24.72 0.98 -2.71
N PRO A 239 25.46 0.41 -3.67
CA PRO A 239 24.92 -0.54 -4.64
C PRO A 239 24.79 -1.97 -4.06
N SER A 240 24.18 -2.08 -2.88
CA SER A 240 23.97 -3.35 -2.17
C SER A 240 23.01 -4.29 -2.93
N SER A 241 23.29 -5.59 -2.89
CA SER A 241 22.37 -6.64 -3.34
C SER A 241 21.34 -7.05 -2.29
N GLN A 242 21.40 -6.43 -1.10
CA GLN A 242 20.49 -6.74 -0.01
C GLN A 242 19.04 -6.39 -0.34
N ILE A 243 18.14 -7.25 0.10
CA ILE A 243 16.70 -7.07 -0.02
C ILE A 243 16.09 -7.11 1.39
N LEU A 244 15.34 -6.07 1.73
CA LEU A 244 14.39 -6.12 2.84
C LEU A 244 13.16 -6.89 2.36
N LEU A 245 12.57 -7.69 3.24
CA LEU A 245 11.27 -8.33 3.04
C LEU A 245 10.39 -8.08 4.26
N GLY A 246 9.42 -7.18 4.10
CA GLY A 246 8.32 -7.04 5.04
C GLY A 246 7.30 -8.16 4.88
N VAL A 247 6.66 -8.56 5.98
CA VAL A 247 5.57 -9.55 5.99
C VAL A 247 4.45 -9.09 6.93
N GLU A 248 3.34 -9.84 7.00
CA GLU A 248 2.21 -9.57 7.92
C GLU A 248 2.68 -9.29 9.37
N GLY A 249 1.96 -8.41 10.06
CA GLY A 249 2.40 -7.86 11.35
C GLY A 249 3.59 -6.90 11.24
N ASN A 250 3.99 -6.52 10.02
CA ASN A 250 5.14 -5.65 9.71
C ASN A 250 6.46 -6.17 10.30
N ALA A 251 6.63 -7.49 10.40
CA ALA A 251 7.93 -8.07 10.67
C ALA A 251 8.86 -7.85 9.47
N ILE A 252 10.12 -7.55 9.74
CA ILE A 252 11.11 -7.22 8.71
C ILE A 252 12.22 -8.26 8.72
N PHE A 253 12.43 -8.87 7.56
CA PHE A 253 13.56 -9.74 7.28
C PHE A 253 14.52 -9.07 6.31
N VAL A 254 15.79 -9.45 6.35
CA VAL A 254 16.81 -9.00 5.38
C VAL A 254 17.65 -10.20 4.92
N ALA A 255 18.01 -10.20 3.63
CA ALA A 255 18.98 -11.14 3.06
C ALA A 255 20.05 -10.39 2.26
N ASP A 256 21.26 -10.95 2.19
CA ASP A 256 22.39 -10.40 1.42
C ASP A 256 22.18 -10.43 -0.10
N LYS A 257 21.27 -11.28 -0.55
CA LYS A 257 20.85 -11.43 -1.95
C LYS A 257 19.41 -11.92 -1.99
N TRP A 258 18.72 -11.67 -3.10
CA TRP A 258 17.28 -11.94 -3.28
C TRP A 258 16.88 -13.42 -3.16
N ASP A 259 17.75 -14.35 -3.53
CA ASP A 259 17.59 -15.80 -3.42
C ASP A 259 18.33 -16.37 -2.19
N GLY A 260 18.62 -15.52 -1.21
CA GLY A 260 19.39 -15.84 -0.03
C GLY A 260 18.53 -16.26 1.15
N GLN A 261 19.21 -16.47 2.29
CA GLN A 261 18.54 -16.69 3.57
C GLN A 261 18.09 -15.35 4.16
N TYR A 262 16.78 -15.22 4.37
CA TYR A 262 16.19 -14.07 5.04
C TYR A 262 16.24 -14.24 6.55
N LYS A 263 16.78 -13.24 7.24
CA LYS A 263 16.92 -13.22 8.70
C LYS A 263 16.03 -12.13 9.27
N LEU A 264 15.27 -12.47 10.31
CA LEU A 264 14.44 -11.51 11.04
C LEU A 264 15.34 -10.45 11.68
N VAL A 265 15.08 -9.17 11.39
CA VAL A 265 15.82 -8.04 11.95
C VAL A 265 14.95 -7.13 12.82
N HIS A 266 13.63 -7.14 12.62
CA HIS A 266 12.72 -6.31 13.40
C HIS A 266 11.33 -6.92 13.51
N THR A 267 10.72 -6.75 14.69
CA THR A 267 9.30 -6.98 14.95
C THR A 267 8.74 -5.77 15.70
N GLN A 268 7.50 -5.43 15.42
CA GLN A 268 6.87 -4.26 16.00
C GLN A 268 6.69 -4.39 17.52
N LYS A 269 6.75 -3.25 18.22
CA LYS A 269 6.60 -3.19 19.69
C LYS A 269 5.13 -3.08 20.14
N TRP A 270 4.24 -2.66 19.25
CA TRP A 270 2.80 -2.64 19.51
C TRP A 270 2.19 -4.03 19.30
N ASN A 271 0.94 -4.21 19.74
CA ASN A 271 0.24 -5.47 19.58
C ASN A 271 -0.12 -5.70 18.10
N THR A 272 0.42 -6.75 17.48
CA THR A 272 0.11 -7.13 16.09
C THR A 272 -0.84 -8.32 16.01
N SER A 273 -1.41 -8.77 17.14
CA SER A 273 -2.37 -9.87 17.15
C SER A 273 -3.64 -9.50 16.41
N ASN A 274 -4.36 -10.52 15.93
CA ASN A 274 -5.73 -10.38 15.46
C ASN A 274 -6.59 -9.63 16.48
N ASP A 275 -7.57 -8.90 15.98
CA ASP A 275 -8.54 -8.12 16.74
C ASP A 275 -7.91 -7.04 17.65
N SER A 276 -6.65 -6.66 17.41
CA SER A 276 -6.03 -5.50 18.05
C SER A 276 -6.25 -4.22 17.23
N PRO A 277 -6.31 -3.03 17.87
CA PRO A 277 -6.43 -1.76 17.16
C PRO A 277 -5.28 -1.46 16.19
N THR A 278 -4.16 -2.19 16.29
CA THR A 278 -2.97 -2.06 15.45
C THR A 278 -2.73 -3.28 14.57
N TRP A 279 -3.75 -4.13 14.38
CA TRP A 279 -3.69 -5.27 13.47
C TRP A 279 -3.72 -4.83 12.02
N THR A 280 -2.68 -5.18 11.27
CA THR A 280 -2.53 -4.83 9.86
C THR A 280 -1.98 -5.99 9.05
N GLU A 281 -2.37 -6.04 7.79
CA GLU A 281 -1.88 -6.99 6.78
C GLU A 281 -1.46 -6.27 5.49
N ASP A 282 -1.04 -7.05 4.48
CA ASP A 282 -0.68 -6.53 3.15
C ASP A 282 0.26 -5.31 3.16
N PRO A 283 1.45 -5.41 3.79
CA PRO A 283 2.35 -4.27 3.83
C PRO A 283 2.90 -3.92 2.44
N PHE A 284 3.25 -2.64 2.28
CA PHE A 284 4.00 -2.08 1.17
C PHE A 284 5.08 -1.16 1.76
N PHE A 285 6.32 -1.64 1.80
CA PHE A 285 7.46 -0.90 2.34
C PHE A 285 8.15 -0.06 1.27
N TRP A 286 8.66 1.12 1.64
CA TRP A 286 9.58 1.90 0.83
C TRP A 286 10.54 2.74 1.67
N ARG A 287 11.61 3.22 1.03
CA ARG A 287 12.52 4.23 1.58
C ARG A 287 12.32 5.54 0.80
N ASP A 288 12.00 6.63 1.50
CA ASP A 288 11.80 7.95 0.88
C ASP A 288 13.13 8.58 0.40
N LYS A 289 13.03 9.71 -0.32
CA LYS A 289 14.19 10.47 -0.80
C LYS A 289 15.10 11.02 0.31
N ARG A 290 14.59 11.14 1.54
CA ARG A 290 15.35 11.58 2.73
C ARG A 290 15.98 10.42 3.50
N GLY A 291 15.75 9.17 3.08
CA GLY A 291 16.28 7.97 3.70
C GLY A 291 15.41 7.40 4.83
N ASN A 292 14.23 7.96 5.08
CA ASN A 292 13.27 7.43 6.05
C ASN A 292 12.55 6.21 5.47
N TRP A 293 12.12 5.32 6.36
CA TRP A 293 11.37 4.13 6.04
C TRP A 293 9.89 4.34 6.31
N HIS A 294 9.08 3.77 5.43
CA HIS A 294 7.63 3.81 5.54
C HIS A 294 7.04 2.45 5.19
N THR A 295 5.83 2.21 5.69
CA THR A 295 4.98 1.12 5.22
C THR A 295 3.53 1.59 5.16
N LEU A 296 2.84 1.17 4.11
CA LEU A 296 1.40 1.35 3.91
C LEU A 296 0.77 -0.04 3.97
N THR A 297 -0.29 -0.20 4.74
CA THR A 297 -0.87 -1.51 5.04
C THR A 297 -2.38 -1.49 4.90
N HIS A 298 -3.01 -2.65 4.71
CA HIS A 298 -4.42 -2.82 5.04
C HIS A 298 -4.57 -2.87 6.57
N TRP A 299 -5.44 -2.02 7.12
CA TRP A 299 -5.72 -1.89 8.54
C TRP A 299 -7.08 -2.49 8.91
N MET A 300 -7.05 -3.45 9.85
CA MET A 300 -8.19 -4.27 10.26
C MET A 300 -9.02 -3.62 11.39
N ILE A 301 -8.99 -2.29 11.49
CA ILE A 301 -9.60 -1.53 12.60
C ILE A 301 -11.10 -1.71 12.70
N ASP A 302 -11.75 -1.95 11.56
CA ASP A 302 -13.19 -2.20 11.44
C ASP A 302 -13.68 -3.33 12.35
N ILE A 303 -12.86 -4.37 12.53
CA ILE A 303 -13.20 -5.51 13.39
C ILE A 303 -13.30 -5.08 14.85
N VAL A 304 -12.47 -4.14 15.29
CA VAL A 304 -12.42 -3.67 16.67
C VAL A 304 -13.46 -2.58 16.91
N GLU A 305 -13.59 -1.63 15.99
CA GLU A 305 -14.49 -0.48 16.14
C GLU A 305 -15.95 -0.82 15.85
N HIS A 306 -16.22 -1.91 15.14
CA HIS A 306 -17.56 -2.30 14.70
C HIS A 306 -17.91 -3.75 15.06
N GLU A 307 -17.50 -4.23 16.24
CA GLU A 307 -17.96 -5.50 16.82
C GLU A 307 -17.81 -6.72 15.89
N GLY A 308 -16.67 -6.83 15.20
CA GLY A 308 -16.36 -7.94 14.30
C GLY A 308 -16.81 -7.75 12.85
N GLN A 309 -17.35 -6.58 12.49
CA GLN A 309 -17.63 -6.22 11.11
C GLN A 309 -16.33 -6.25 10.28
N LYS A 310 -16.43 -6.69 9.02
CA LYS A 310 -15.30 -6.85 8.09
C LYS A 310 -15.31 -5.83 6.95
N TRP A 311 -15.76 -4.62 7.26
CA TRP A 311 -15.80 -3.42 6.42
C TRP A 311 -16.08 -2.19 7.31
N PRO A 312 -15.74 -0.95 6.88
CA PRO A 312 -14.94 -0.61 5.71
C PRO A 312 -13.47 -0.99 5.92
N ARG A 313 -12.84 -1.62 4.93
CA ARG A 313 -11.40 -1.92 4.99
C ARG A 313 -10.59 -0.69 4.62
N VAL A 314 -9.70 -0.27 5.51
CA VAL A 314 -8.99 1.01 5.39
C VAL A 314 -7.48 0.81 5.40
N GLY A 315 -6.73 1.87 5.14
CA GLY A 315 -5.27 1.84 5.14
C GLY A 315 -4.67 2.46 6.38
N ALA A 316 -3.52 1.96 6.83
CA ALA A 316 -2.69 2.64 7.84
C ALA A 316 -1.29 2.90 7.29
N HIS A 317 -0.66 3.95 7.83
CA HIS A 317 0.72 4.34 7.52
C HIS A 317 1.57 4.26 8.80
N MET A 318 2.77 3.72 8.64
CA MET A 318 3.79 3.72 9.69
C MET A 318 5.11 4.16 9.11
N TYR A 319 5.95 4.74 9.96
CA TYR A 319 7.22 5.31 9.55
C TYR A 319 8.32 5.07 10.58
N ALA A 320 9.57 5.13 10.13
CA ALA A 320 10.76 5.05 10.96
C ALA A 320 11.92 5.78 10.28
N ARG A 321 12.84 6.33 11.08
CA ARG A 321 14.10 6.88 10.53
C ARG A 321 15.10 5.80 10.12
N ASN A 322 15.01 4.61 10.72
CA ASN A 322 15.90 3.48 10.46
C ASN A 322 15.08 2.22 10.28
N LEU A 323 15.58 1.28 9.48
CA LEU A 323 14.90 0.01 9.21
C LEU A 323 14.66 -0.80 10.49
N ALA A 324 15.60 -0.76 11.43
CA ALA A 324 15.50 -1.43 12.74
C ALA A 324 14.62 -0.67 13.76
N GLY A 325 14.04 0.47 13.37
CA GLY A 325 13.18 1.30 14.18
C GLY A 325 13.89 2.43 14.95
N PRO A 326 13.21 3.05 15.94
CA PRO A 326 11.82 2.77 16.30
C PRO A 326 10.86 3.08 15.13
N TRP A 327 9.87 2.22 14.97
CA TRP A 327 8.74 2.45 14.08
C TRP A 327 7.60 3.11 14.85
N HIS A 328 6.82 3.92 14.16
CA HIS A 328 5.72 4.68 14.71
C HIS A 328 4.44 4.33 13.96
N PHE A 329 3.43 3.87 14.71
CA PHE A 329 2.06 3.66 14.20
C PHE A 329 1.22 4.84 14.66
N LYS A 330 0.67 5.61 13.71
CA LYS A 330 -0.35 6.61 14.02
C LYS A 330 -1.73 6.00 13.85
N LEU A 331 -2.58 6.05 14.88
CA LEU A 331 -3.95 5.51 14.84
C LEU A 331 -4.85 6.44 14.00
N GLN A 332 -4.58 6.48 12.70
CA GLN A 332 -5.26 7.29 11.72
C GLN A 332 -5.20 6.57 10.37
N GLU A 333 -6.28 6.67 9.60
CA GLU A 333 -6.34 6.12 8.26
C GLU A 333 -5.44 6.90 7.29
N ALA A 334 -4.58 6.18 6.56
CA ALA A 334 -3.85 6.73 5.42
C ALA A 334 -4.73 6.85 4.16
N PHE A 335 -5.72 5.96 4.02
CA PHE A 335 -6.79 6.02 3.02
C PHE A 335 -8.02 5.28 3.55
N ASN A 336 -9.21 5.61 3.04
CA ASN A 336 -10.48 4.98 3.43
C ASN A 336 -11.09 4.12 2.30
N SER A 337 -12.24 3.49 2.56
CA SER A 337 -12.98 2.68 1.58
C SER A 337 -13.84 3.49 0.59
N THR A 338 -13.87 4.82 0.67
CA THR A 338 -14.68 5.65 -0.23
C THR A 338 -13.85 6.06 -1.44
N VAL A 339 -14.39 5.85 -2.64
CA VAL A 339 -13.76 6.24 -3.90
C VAL A 339 -14.67 7.22 -4.62
N THR A 340 -14.15 8.41 -4.87
CA THR A 340 -14.77 9.38 -5.79
C THR A 340 -14.27 9.09 -7.20
N PHE A 341 -15.16 9.15 -8.20
CA PHE A 341 -14.83 8.93 -9.60
C PHE A 341 -14.89 10.23 -10.41
N THR A 342 -14.20 10.25 -11.55
CA THR A 342 -14.14 11.39 -12.47
C THR A 342 -15.50 11.77 -13.08
N ASP A 343 -16.46 10.84 -13.10
CA ASP A 343 -17.85 11.07 -13.52
C ASP A 343 -18.72 11.74 -12.42
N GLY A 344 -18.13 12.02 -11.26
CA GLY A 344 -18.79 12.63 -10.10
C GLY A 344 -19.50 11.63 -9.18
N SER A 345 -19.52 10.34 -9.51
CA SER A 345 -20.07 9.31 -8.64
C SER A 345 -19.13 8.97 -7.47
N VAL A 346 -19.70 8.41 -6.41
CA VAL A 346 -18.97 7.98 -5.21
C VAL A 346 -19.38 6.55 -4.88
N GLU A 347 -18.40 5.69 -4.63
CA GLU A 347 -18.61 4.30 -4.22
C GLU A 347 -18.01 4.05 -2.83
N ASN A 348 -18.78 3.44 -1.95
CA ASN A 348 -18.28 2.92 -0.68
C ASN A 348 -17.98 1.43 -0.86
N LEU A 349 -16.70 1.07 -0.81
CA LEU A 349 -16.25 -0.29 -1.00
C LEU A 349 -16.44 -1.12 0.28
N LYS A 350 -16.72 -2.41 0.09
CA LYS A 350 -16.66 -3.40 1.18
C LYS A 350 -15.23 -3.63 1.62
N ARG A 351 -14.35 -3.82 0.64
CA ARG A 351 -12.94 -4.14 0.83
C ARG A 351 -12.10 -3.25 -0.08
N ARG A 352 -11.01 -2.74 0.47
CA ARG A 352 -9.97 -1.99 -0.21
C ARG A 352 -8.64 -2.35 0.46
N GLU A 353 -7.92 -3.27 -0.17
CA GLU A 353 -6.77 -3.94 0.44
C GLU A 353 -5.58 -3.93 -0.52
N ARG A 354 -4.44 -4.50 -0.09
CA ARG A 354 -3.20 -4.57 -0.88
C ARG A 354 -2.75 -3.24 -1.45
N PRO A 355 -2.60 -2.22 -0.61
CA PRO A 355 -2.16 -0.92 -1.09
C PRO A 355 -0.74 -1.01 -1.62
N LYS A 356 -0.52 -0.53 -2.84
CA LYS A 356 0.83 -0.31 -3.39
C LYS A 356 0.86 1.03 -4.10
N ILE A 357 1.97 1.76 -3.96
CA ILE A 357 2.13 3.06 -4.60
C ILE A 357 3.07 2.92 -5.80
N PHE A 358 2.64 3.49 -6.93
CA PHE A 358 3.55 3.82 -8.03
C PHE A 358 4.12 5.21 -7.81
N PHE A 359 5.44 5.31 -7.68
CA PHE A 359 6.16 6.56 -7.45
C PHE A 359 6.76 7.11 -8.75
N SER A 360 7.01 8.43 -8.78
CA SER A 360 7.87 9.04 -9.80
C SER A 360 9.30 8.49 -9.73
N ASP A 361 9.96 8.42 -10.88
CA ASP A 361 11.34 7.94 -11.04
C ASP A 361 12.37 9.09 -11.19
N ASP A 362 11.92 10.33 -11.06
CA ASP A 362 12.71 11.58 -11.09
C ASP A 362 13.61 11.80 -9.86
N GLY A 363 13.62 10.84 -8.93
CA GLY A 363 14.35 10.92 -7.66
C GLY A 363 13.59 11.61 -6.53
N GLU A 364 12.46 12.28 -6.82
CA GLU A 364 11.63 12.91 -5.80
C GLU A 364 10.72 11.92 -5.06
N MET A 365 10.58 10.69 -5.58
CA MET A 365 9.76 9.63 -4.99
C MET A 365 8.32 10.13 -4.72
N THR A 366 7.76 10.91 -5.64
CA THR A 366 6.42 11.47 -5.52
C THR A 366 5.40 10.35 -5.73
N PRO A 367 4.47 10.08 -4.79
CA PRO A 367 3.42 9.11 -5.01
C PRO A 367 2.47 9.60 -6.12
N LEU A 368 2.27 8.78 -7.16
CA LEU A 368 1.46 9.16 -8.32
C LEU A 368 0.14 8.36 -8.40
N TYR A 369 0.17 7.07 -8.08
CA TYR A 369 -1.02 6.21 -8.12
C TYR A 369 -1.03 5.21 -6.97
N LEU A 370 -2.20 5.05 -6.34
CA LEU A 370 -2.49 4.00 -5.39
C LEU A 370 -3.18 2.85 -6.12
N VAL A 371 -2.62 1.65 -5.99
CA VAL A 371 -3.20 0.41 -6.52
C VAL A 371 -3.77 -0.39 -5.36
N ASN A 372 -5.01 -0.86 -5.50
CA ASN A 372 -5.69 -1.70 -4.50
C ASN A 372 -6.42 -2.88 -5.16
N GLY A 373 -6.61 -3.95 -4.40
CA GLY A 373 -7.69 -4.90 -4.65
C GLY A 373 -8.96 -4.39 -3.98
N VAL A 374 -10.06 -4.33 -4.73
CA VAL A 374 -11.32 -3.77 -4.23
C VAL A 374 -12.51 -4.68 -4.49
N GLN A 375 -13.50 -4.60 -3.60
CA GLN A 375 -14.77 -5.32 -3.70
C GLN A 375 -15.90 -4.35 -3.34
N ALA A 376 -16.89 -4.23 -4.24
CA ALA A 376 -18.09 -3.43 -4.02
C ALA A 376 -18.93 -3.99 -2.86
N MET A 377 -19.75 -3.12 -2.26
CA MET A 377 -20.53 -3.42 -1.04
C MET A 377 -21.48 -4.63 -1.19
N ASP A 378 -22.12 -4.75 -2.35
CA ASP A 378 -23.10 -5.79 -2.69
C ASP A 378 -22.46 -7.09 -3.18
N GLN A 379 -21.13 -7.15 -3.27
CA GLN A 379 -20.42 -8.30 -3.81
C GLN A 379 -19.86 -9.24 -2.72
N ASN A 380 -19.85 -10.53 -3.04
CA ASN A 380 -19.36 -11.59 -2.15
C ASN A 380 -18.04 -12.21 -2.59
N SER A 381 -17.73 -12.19 -3.88
CA SER A 381 -16.51 -12.81 -4.41
C SER A 381 -15.95 -12.07 -5.61
N GLN A 382 -16.82 -11.40 -6.37
CA GLN A 382 -16.39 -10.50 -7.43
C GLN A 382 -15.49 -9.39 -6.86
N SER A 383 -14.39 -9.11 -7.54
CA SER A 383 -13.41 -8.11 -7.14
C SER A 383 -12.63 -7.58 -8.33
N TYR A 384 -11.97 -6.45 -8.18
CA TYR A 384 -11.16 -5.88 -9.25
C TYR A 384 -9.94 -5.12 -8.71
N THR A 385 -9.03 -4.79 -9.63
CA THR A 385 -7.85 -3.97 -9.33
C THR A 385 -8.15 -2.53 -9.68
N LEU A 386 -8.19 -1.66 -8.68
CA LEU A 386 -8.39 -0.23 -8.83
C LEU A 386 -7.04 0.48 -8.88
N VAL A 387 -6.91 1.43 -9.80
CA VAL A 387 -5.80 2.40 -9.84
C VAL A 387 -6.39 3.79 -9.61
N GLN A 388 -5.98 4.44 -8.53
CA GLN A 388 -6.47 5.78 -8.16
C GLN A 388 -5.31 6.78 -8.14
N PRO A 389 -5.39 7.91 -8.85
CA PRO A 389 -4.33 8.91 -8.82
C PRO A 389 -4.17 9.57 -7.44
N ILE A 390 -2.93 9.97 -7.13
CA ILE A 390 -2.53 10.62 -5.87
C ILE A 390 -2.05 12.05 -6.18
N GLY A 391 -2.55 13.02 -5.42
CA GLY A 391 -2.24 14.44 -5.52
C GLY A 391 -2.60 15.00 -6.89
N THR A 392 -1.80 15.94 -7.36
CA THR A 392 -1.94 16.59 -8.67
C THR A 392 -0.81 16.28 -9.64
N MET A 393 0.31 15.74 -9.15
CA MET A 393 1.53 15.52 -9.93
C MET A 393 1.38 14.42 -10.98
N TRP A 394 0.42 13.50 -10.81
CA TRP A 394 0.07 12.48 -11.81
C TRP A 394 -0.30 13.10 -13.18
N LYS A 395 -0.93 14.28 -13.19
CA LYS A 395 -1.30 14.98 -14.44
C LYS A 395 -0.07 15.42 -15.21
N GLN A 396 0.91 15.98 -14.49
CA GLN A 396 2.16 16.39 -15.11
C GLN A 396 2.91 15.16 -15.62
N TYR A 397 2.98 14.09 -14.83
CA TYR A 397 3.61 12.84 -15.24
C TYR A 397 2.99 12.25 -16.53
N GLU A 398 1.66 12.20 -16.63
CA GLU A 398 0.98 11.74 -17.85
C GLU A 398 1.21 12.68 -19.05
N ASN A 399 1.11 14.00 -18.85
CA ASN A 399 1.37 14.99 -19.90
C ASN A 399 2.81 14.91 -20.45
N ASP A 400 3.80 14.74 -19.57
CA ASP A 400 5.22 14.65 -19.94
C ASP A 400 5.52 13.40 -20.77
N LEU A 401 4.73 12.33 -20.58
CA LEU A 401 4.76 11.11 -21.39
C LEU A 401 3.90 11.21 -22.66
N GLY A 402 3.06 12.24 -22.79
CA GLY A 402 2.20 12.50 -23.94
C GLY A 402 0.91 11.67 -23.95
N PHE A 403 0.30 11.47 -22.79
CA PHE A 403 -1.06 10.93 -22.63
C PHE A 403 -2.14 12.02 -22.60
#